data_AF-X1N9D3-F1
#
_entry.id   AF-X1N9D3-F1
#
_cell.length_a   1.000
_cell.length_b   1.000
_cell.length_c   1.000
_cell.angle_alpha   90.00
_cell.angle_beta   90.00
_cell.angle_gamma   90.00
#
_symmetry.space_group_name_H-M   'P 1'
#
loop_
_entity.id
_entity.type
_entity.pdbx_description
1 polymer ?
#
loop_
_entity_poly.entity_id
_entity_poly.type
_entity_poly.pdbx_seq_one_letter_code
_entity_poly.pdbx_strand_id
1 'polypeptide(L)'
;HQLRKEDNILVVSSLDALRQKVPEASSLDEDCFLVKRGKTVNRDTLIKHLTEGGYEFFPLVQEKGDYSFRGGIVDFYSPLYLRPIRIELFGDTVESIREFNPETQSSVGKKREVVLSSKDELALSKKTDGRLYSLFEAFPFLKIFNPGRFVSSTTLSVGNF
;
A
#
# COMPACT_ATOMS: atom_id res chain seq x y z
N HIS A 1 -4.13 2.38 -9.81
CA HIS A 1 -3.97 3.78 -9.31
C HIS A 1 -2.70 4.48 -9.83
N GLN A 2 -1.48 3.98 -9.59
CA GLN A 2 -0.25 4.69 -10.05
C GLN A 2 -0.11 4.76 -11.59
N LEU A 3 -0.46 3.69 -12.30
CA LEU A 3 -0.41 3.67 -13.77
C LEU A 3 -1.33 4.68 -14.47
N ARG A 4 -2.37 5.19 -13.77
CA ARG A 4 -3.29 6.18 -14.31
C ARG A 4 -2.83 7.63 -14.10
N LYS A 5 -1.80 7.84 -13.27
CA LYS A 5 -1.34 9.19 -12.89
C LYS A 5 -0.19 9.72 -13.74
N GLU A 6 0.49 8.85 -14.47
CA GLU A 6 1.63 9.23 -15.28
C GLU A 6 1.23 9.18 -16.76
N ASP A 7 1.57 10.22 -17.50
CA ASP A 7 1.20 10.34 -18.92
C ASP A 7 2.08 9.46 -19.84
N ASN A 8 3.26 9.06 -19.36
CA ASN A 8 4.24 8.29 -20.14
C ASN A 8 4.81 7.11 -19.33
N ILE A 9 4.23 5.92 -19.50
CA ILE A 9 4.67 4.70 -18.81
C ILE A 9 5.01 3.60 -19.80
N LEU A 10 6.17 2.96 -19.62
CA LEU A 10 6.51 1.68 -20.25
C LEU A 10 6.33 0.56 -19.23
N VAL A 11 5.39 -0.35 -19.50
CA VAL A 11 5.19 -1.55 -18.67
C VAL A 11 5.79 -2.75 -19.39
N VAL A 12 6.75 -3.41 -18.75
CA VAL A 12 7.33 -4.69 -19.23
C VAL A 12 6.70 -5.80 -18.41
N SER A 13 6.13 -6.81 -19.08
CA SER A 13 5.40 -7.90 -18.42
C SER A 13 5.55 -9.22 -19.18
N SER A 14 5.21 -10.33 -18.53
CA SER A 14 5.15 -11.66 -19.15
C SER A 14 3.78 -11.92 -19.80
N LEU A 15 3.71 -12.94 -20.65
CA LEU A 15 2.44 -13.38 -21.23
C LEU A 15 1.44 -13.84 -20.16
N ASP A 16 1.92 -14.50 -19.09
CA ASP A 16 1.06 -15.00 -18.01
C ASP A 16 0.40 -13.86 -17.24
N ALA A 17 1.16 -12.81 -16.90
CA ALA A 17 0.63 -11.63 -16.22
C ALA A 17 -0.38 -10.87 -17.08
N LEU A 18 -0.25 -10.87 -18.42
CA LEU A 18 -1.25 -10.28 -19.33
C LEU A 18 -2.56 -11.07 -19.38
N ARG A 19 -2.53 -12.38 -19.11
CA ARG A 19 -3.72 -13.25 -19.14
C ARG A 19 -4.44 -13.34 -17.80
N GLN A 20 -3.79 -12.87 -16.73
CA GLN A 20 -4.37 -12.88 -15.40
C GLN A 20 -5.61 -11.98 -15.35
N LYS A 21 -6.71 -12.51 -14.81
CA LYS A 21 -7.88 -11.71 -14.50
C LYS A 21 -7.58 -10.83 -13.29
N VAL A 22 -7.91 -9.55 -13.41
CA VAL A 22 -7.78 -8.56 -12.35
C VAL A 22 -9.15 -7.92 -12.08
N PRO A 23 -9.36 -7.32 -10.89
CA PRO A 23 -10.56 -6.54 -10.62
C PRO A 23 -10.79 -5.44 -11.65
N GLU A 24 -12.05 -5.04 -11.86
CA GLU A 24 -12.35 -3.93 -12.76
C GLU A 24 -11.68 -2.65 -12.29
N ALA A 25 -11.27 -1.81 -13.24
CA ALA A 25 -10.52 -0.63 -12.89
C ALA A 25 -11.36 0.42 -12.12
N SER A 26 -12.68 0.34 -12.18
CA SER A 26 -13.64 1.10 -11.37
C SER A 26 -13.64 0.68 -9.89
N SER A 27 -13.50 -0.62 -9.59
CA SER A 27 -13.50 -1.11 -8.21
C SER A 27 -12.27 -0.64 -7.44
N LEU A 28 -11.19 -0.30 -8.14
CA LEU A 28 -9.99 0.29 -7.53
C LEU A 28 -10.21 1.71 -7.02
N ASP A 29 -11.07 2.50 -7.68
CA ASP A 29 -11.34 3.88 -7.27
C ASP A 29 -12.27 3.88 -6.04
N GLU A 30 -13.23 2.95 -5.98
CA GLU A 30 -14.15 2.76 -4.84
C GLU A 30 -13.43 2.29 -3.56
N ASP A 31 -12.33 1.56 -3.71
CA ASP A 31 -11.52 1.03 -2.61
C ASP A 31 -10.55 2.06 -2.01
N CYS A 32 -10.42 3.25 -2.59
CA CYS A 32 -9.47 4.24 -2.11
C CYS A 32 -10.03 5.08 -0.95
N PHE A 33 -9.42 4.98 0.22
CA PHE A 33 -9.67 5.84 1.38
C PHE A 33 -8.60 6.94 1.51
N LEU A 34 -8.96 8.20 1.28
CA LEU A 34 -8.03 9.33 1.32
C LEU A 34 -7.97 9.97 2.72
N VAL A 35 -6.78 10.01 3.31
CA VAL A 35 -6.51 10.71 4.59
C VAL A 35 -5.61 11.92 4.33
N LYS A 36 -6.02 13.09 4.84
CA LYS A 36 -5.25 14.34 4.71
C LYS A 36 -5.01 14.98 6.07
N ARG A 37 -3.80 15.52 6.26
CA ARG A 37 -3.45 16.29 7.46
C ARG A 37 -4.36 17.51 7.62
N GLY A 38 -4.81 17.77 8.83
CA GLY A 38 -5.71 18.88 9.17
C GLY A 38 -7.17 18.67 8.75
N LYS A 39 -7.52 17.47 8.28
CA LYS A 39 -8.90 17.07 8.02
C LYS A 39 -9.40 16.12 9.09
N THR A 40 -10.71 16.01 9.19
CA THR A 40 -11.37 15.08 10.09
C THR A 40 -11.37 13.69 9.48
N VAL A 41 -11.08 12.67 10.28
CA VAL A 41 -11.24 11.26 9.94
C VAL A 41 -11.82 10.52 11.13
N ASN A 42 -12.86 9.71 10.89
CA ASN A 42 -13.38 8.82 11.91
C ASN A 42 -12.45 7.60 12.01
N ARG A 43 -11.81 7.44 13.18
CA ARG A 43 -10.85 6.36 13.45
C ARG A 43 -11.43 4.97 13.23
N ASP A 44 -12.66 4.73 13.68
CA ASP A 44 -13.29 3.41 13.59
C ASP A 44 -13.63 3.05 12.13
N THR A 45 -13.97 4.05 11.32
CA THR A 45 -14.16 3.89 9.87
C THR A 45 -12.85 3.53 9.17
N LEU A 46 -11.75 4.18 9.56
CA LEU A 46 -10.42 3.86 9.04
C LEU A 46 -10.00 2.42 9.41
N ILE A 47 -10.21 2.01 10.66
CA ILE A 47 -9.92 0.64 11.13
C ILE A 47 -10.80 -0.39 10.42
N LYS A 48 -12.09 -0.08 10.23
CA LYS A 48 -13.01 -0.93 9.49
C LYS A 48 -12.53 -1.12 8.05
N HIS A 49 -12.11 -0.05 7.39
CA HIS A 49 -11.60 -0.12 6.03
C HIS A 49 -10.30 -0.94 5.93
N LEU A 50 -9.37 -0.82 6.91
CA LEU A 50 -8.20 -1.71 7.00
C LEU A 50 -8.60 -3.18 7.14
N THR A 51 -9.54 -3.47 8.03
CA THR A 51 -10.01 -4.84 8.30
C THR A 51 -10.70 -5.44 7.06
N GLU A 52 -11.62 -4.70 6.44
CA GLU A 52 -12.34 -5.15 5.24
C GLU A 52 -11.40 -5.28 4.04
N GLY A 53 -10.40 -4.39 3.94
CA GLY A 53 -9.33 -4.43 2.96
C GLY A 53 -8.28 -5.52 3.18
N GLY A 54 -8.50 -6.41 4.15
CA GLY A 54 -7.71 -7.62 4.38
C GLY A 54 -6.45 -7.43 5.23
N TYR A 55 -6.25 -6.26 5.82
CA TYR A 55 -5.12 -6.04 6.73
C TYR A 55 -5.31 -6.82 8.03
N GLU A 56 -4.20 -7.24 8.64
CA GLU A 56 -4.18 -8.04 9.86
C GLU A 56 -3.67 -7.21 11.03
N PHE A 57 -4.32 -7.37 12.18
CA PHE A 57 -3.96 -6.62 13.37
C PHE A 57 -2.73 -7.22 14.04
N PHE A 58 -1.70 -6.41 14.21
CA PHE A 58 -0.51 -6.75 14.98
C PHE A 58 -0.15 -5.64 15.98
N PRO A 59 0.43 -5.96 17.15
CA PRO A 59 0.86 -4.94 18.10
C PRO A 59 1.93 -4.00 17.55
N LEU A 60 2.78 -4.50 16.65
CA LEU A 60 3.80 -3.75 15.92
C LEU A 60 3.62 -4.01 14.43
N VAL A 61 3.61 -2.93 13.66
CA VAL A 61 3.51 -2.99 12.20
C VAL A 61 4.92 -3.17 11.63
N GLN A 62 5.17 -4.32 10.99
CA GLN A 62 6.48 -4.66 10.45
C GLN A 62 6.40 -5.08 8.98
N GLU A 63 5.35 -5.81 8.59
CA GLU A 63 5.17 -6.36 7.26
C GLU A 63 4.01 -5.70 6.50
N LYS A 64 4.03 -5.80 5.17
CA LYS A 64 2.93 -5.29 4.34
C LYS A 64 1.66 -6.06 4.63
N GLY A 65 0.56 -5.35 4.83
CA GLY A 65 -0.71 -5.93 5.28
C GLY A 65 -0.91 -5.85 6.79
N ASP A 66 0.09 -5.46 7.57
CA ASP A 66 -0.08 -5.21 8.99
C ASP A 66 -0.80 -3.88 9.24
N TYR A 67 -1.59 -3.84 10.30
CA TYR A 67 -2.02 -2.61 10.93
C TYR A 67 -2.06 -2.72 12.46
N SER A 68 -2.01 -1.58 13.14
CA SER A 68 -2.18 -1.46 14.57
C SER A 68 -2.95 -0.18 14.92
N PHE A 69 -3.48 -0.11 16.13
CA PHE A 69 -4.02 1.13 16.66
C PHE A 69 -3.79 1.23 18.17
N ARG A 70 -3.57 2.45 18.63
CA ARG A 70 -3.35 2.79 20.04
C ARG A 70 -3.88 4.19 20.29
N GLY A 71 -5.00 4.31 20.99
CA GLY A 71 -5.63 5.61 21.24
C GLY A 71 -5.88 6.35 19.91
N GLY A 72 -5.28 7.54 19.76
CA GLY A 72 -5.33 8.35 18.53
C GLY A 72 -4.32 7.94 17.45
N ILE A 73 -3.52 6.90 17.64
CA ILE A 73 -2.54 6.45 16.65
C ILE A 73 -3.10 5.27 15.86
N VAL A 74 -2.98 5.32 14.54
CA VAL A 74 -3.23 4.19 13.63
C VAL A 74 -2.01 4.01 12.76
N ASP A 75 -1.40 2.84 12.85
CA ASP A 75 -0.28 2.44 11.99
C ASP A 75 -0.77 1.41 10.97
N PHE A 76 -0.26 1.48 9.75
CA PHE A 76 -0.53 0.46 8.74
C PHE A 76 0.61 0.41 7.72
N TYR A 77 0.83 -0.78 7.14
CA TYR A 77 1.80 -0.96 6.07
C TYR A 77 1.11 -1.36 4.78
N SER A 78 0.68 -0.37 4.02
CA SER A 78 0.06 -0.60 2.72
C SER A 78 1.09 -0.99 1.66
N PRO A 79 0.74 -1.90 0.72
CA PRO A 79 1.59 -2.22 -0.43
C PRO A 79 1.89 -1.02 -1.33
N LEU A 80 1.09 0.06 -1.25
CA LEU A 80 1.27 1.30 -2.01
C LEU A 80 2.50 2.10 -1.56
N TYR A 81 3.04 1.83 -0.37
CA TYR A 81 4.15 2.57 0.20
C TYR A 81 5.38 1.69 0.40
N LEU A 82 6.56 2.34 0.37
CA LEU A 82 7.84 1.71 0.66
C LEU A 82 8.10 1.56 2.16
N ARG A 83 7.34 2.28 2.99
CA ARG A 83 7.48 2.32 4.45
C ARG A 83 6.10 2.38 5.09
N PRO A 84 5.92 1.83 6.30
CA PRO A 84 4.66 1.91 7.01
C PRO A 84 4.32 3.36 7.35
N ILE A 85 3.03 3.61 7.45
CA ILE A 85 2.43 4.92 7.70
C ILE A 85 1.85 4.95 9.10
N ARG A 86 2.15 6.02 9.83
CA ARG A 86 1.55 6.38 11.11
C ARG A 86 0.65 7.58 10.93
N ILE A 87 -0.62 7.44 11.31
CA ILE A 87 -1.59 8.52 11.42
C ILE A 87 -1.76 8.84 12.91
N GLU A 88 -1.51 10.09 13.29
CA GLU A 88 -1.74 10.60 14.64
C GLU A 88 -2.99 11.49 14.62
N LEU A 89 -3.96 11.16 15.47
CA LEU A 89 -5.25 11.82 15.62
C LEU A 89 -5.34 12.56 16.95
N PHE A 90 -5.90 13.76 16.91
CA PHE A 90 -6.36 14.50 18.08
C PHE A 90 -7.88 14.65 18.00
N GLY A 91 -8.58 13.84 18.81
CA GLY A 91 -10.00 13.58 18.58
C GLY A 91 -10.19 12.96 17.19
N ASP A 92 -11.01 13.58 16.37
CA ASP A 92 -11.22 13.15 14.97
C ASP A 92 -10.32 13.89 13.98
N THR A 93 -9.42 14.77 14.43
CA THR A 93 -8.57 15.56 13.51
C THR A 93 -7.25 14.87 13.25
N VAL A 94 -6.87 14.74 11.98
CA VAL A 94 -5.54 14.25 11.58
C VAL A 94 -4.48 15.29 11.90
N GLU A 95 -3.77 15.10 13.01
CA GLU A 95 -2.70 15.97 13.45
C GLU A 95 -1.46 15.77 12.58
N SER A 96 -1.07 14.51 12.36
CA SER A 96 0.12 14.20 11.57
C SER A 96 0.01 12.88 10.81
N ILE A 97 0.71 12.82 9.69
CA ILE A 97 0.88 11.60 8.89
C ILE A 97 2.37 11.43 8.65
N ARG A 98 2.92 10.28 9.04
CA ARG A 98 4.36 10.03 9.02
C ARG A 98 4.67 8.69 8.40
N GLU A 99 5.80 8.60 7.72
CA GLU A 99 6.46 7.33 7.48
C GLU A 99 7.31 6.98 8.72
N PHE A 100 7.45 5.69 9.03
CA PHE A 100 8.36 5.21 10.06
C PHE A 100 9.14 3.98 9.59
N ASN A 101 10.22 3.65 10.31
CA ASN A 101 11.00 2.44 10.08
C ASN A 101 10.34 1.26 10.82
N PRO A 102 10.00 0.14 10.13
CA PRO A 102 9.30 -0.99 10.75
C PRO A 102 10.11 -1.69 11.85
N GLU A 103 11.43 -1.66 11.80
CA GLU A 103 12.29 -2.30 12.81
C GLU A 103 12.45 -1.41 14.04
N THR A 104 12.77 -0.13 13.83
CA THR A 104 13.09 0.79 14.94
C THR A 104 11.88 1.57 15.45
N GLN A 105 10.73 1.45 14.78
CA GLN A 105 9.48 2.15 15.07
C GLN A 105 9.61 3.69 15.12
N SER A 106 10.69 4.20 14.56
CA SER A 106 11.05 5.62 14.59
C SER A 106 10.59 6.31 13.31
N SER A 107 10.07 7.54 13.44
CA SER A 107 9.63 8.31 12.29
C SER A 107 10.80 8.70 11.38
N VAL A 108 10.56 8.65 10.07
CA VAL A 108 11.58 8.90 9.03
C VAL A 108 11.17 9.96 8.02
N GLY A 109 9.90 10.33 7.97
CA GLY A 109 9.39 11.32 7.02
C GLY A 109 7.97 11.76 7.37
N LYS A 110 7.60 12.97 6.93
CA LYS A 110 6.23 13.50 7.07
C LYS A 110 5.54 13.51 5.71
N LYS A 111 4.24 13.24 5.71
CA LYS A 111 3.37 13.37 4.53
C LYS A 111 2.25 14.38 4.79
N ARG A 112 1.73 14.96 3.70
CA ARG A 112 0.55 15.83 3.73
C ARG A 112 -0.75 15.02 3.62
N GLU A 113 -0.69 13.92 2.87
CA GLU A 113 -1.81 13.03 2.62
C GLU A 113 -1.31 11.62 2.30
N VAL A 114 -2.18 10.64 2.50
CA VAL A 114 -2.01 9.24 2.11
C VAL A 114 -3.33 8.69 1.60
N VAL A 115 -3.25 7.81 0.61
CA VAL A 115 -4.34 6.94 0.19
C VAL A 115 -4.14 5.57 0.84
N LEU A 116 -5.18 5.05 1.46
CA LEU A 116 -5.28 3.66 1.87
C LEU A 116 -6.14 2.92 0.83
N SER A 117 -5.76 1.68 0.56
CA SER A 117 -6.49 0.73 -0.28
C SER A 117 -6.41 -0.63 0.37
N SER A 118 -7.23 -1.58 -0.07
CA SER A 118 -7.09 -3.01 0.19
C SER A 118 -5.65 -3.49 -0.02
N LYS A 119 -5.26 -4.51 0.76
CA LYS A 119 -3.87 -5.02 0.74
C LYS A 119 -3.51 -5.76 -0.56
N ASP A 120 -4.50 -6.31 -1.25
CA ASP A 120 -4.32 -7.04 -2.50
C ASP A 120 -5.63 -7.11 -3.31
N GLU A 121 -5.51 -7.68 -4.51
CA GLU A 121 -6.61 -7.88 -5.45
C GLU A 121 -7.63 -8.93 -4.98
N LEU A 122 -7.22 -9.85 -4.09
CA LEU A 122 -8.13 -10.86 -3.56
C LEU A 122 -9.08 -10.24 -2.53
N ALA A 123 -8.58 -9.34 -1.68
CA ALA A 123 -9.36 -8.54 -0.76
C ALA A 123 -10.39 -7.67 -1.52
N LEU A 124 -10.00 -7.11 -2.67
CA LEU A 124 -10.90 -6.40 -3.59
C LEU A 124 -11.96 -7.32 -4.22
N SER A 125 -11.60 -8.56 -4.52
CA SER A 125 -12.39 -9.50 -5.30
C SER A 125 -13.30 -10.43 -4.48
N LYS A 126 -13.55 -10.16 -3.18
CA LYS A 126 -14.57 -10.89 -2.41
C LYS A 126 -16.00 -10.81 -3.01
N LYS A 127 -16.18 -10.13 -4.15
CA LYS A 127 -17.36 -10.08 -5.03
C LYS A 127 -17.35 -11.03 -6.25
N THR A 128 -16.32 -11.84 -6.50
CA THR A 128 -16.19 -12.60 -7.77
C THR A 128 -15.86 -14.09 -7.55
N ASP A 129 -16.67 -14.98 -8.13
CA ASP A 129 -16.71 -16.44 -7.92
C ASP A 129 -15.58 -17.22 -8.64
N GLY A 130 -14.37 -16.66 -8.71
CA GLY A 130 -13.23 -17.25 -9.41
C GLY A 130 -11.95 -17.27 -8.57
N ARG A 131 -11.11 -18.29 -8.74
CA ARG A 131 -9.79 -18.36 -8.09
C ARG A 131 -8.90 -17.24 -8.62
N LEU A 132 -8.74 -16.17 -7.83
CA LEU A 132 -7.71 -15.16 -8.03
C LEU A 132 -6.50 -15.48 -7.15
N TYR A 133 -5.31 -15.39 -7.72
CA TYR A 133 -4.06 -15.38 -6.97
C TYR A 133 -3.63 -13.92 -6.80
N SER A 134 -3.17 -13.54 -5.60
CA SER A 134 -2.63 -12.19 -5.39
C SER A 134 -1.42 -11.97 -6.30
N LEU A 135 -1.32 -10.82 -6.98
CA LEU A 135 -0.14 -10.48 -7.78
C LEU A 135 1.15 -10.50 -6.94
N PHE A 136 1.06 -10.20 -5.64
CA PHE A 136 2.21 -10.24 -4.74
C PHE A 136 2.73 -11.67 -4.51
N GLU A 137 1.83 -12.67 -4.53
CA GLU A 137 2.18 -14.08 -4.41
C GLU A 137 2.64 -14.66 -5.75
N ALA A 138 1.96 -14.29 -6.84
CA ALA A 138 2.28 -14.77 -8.19
C ALA A 138 3.59 -14.17 -8.73
N PHE A 139 3.88 -12.91 -8.41
CA PHE A 139 5.03 -12.17 -8.93
C PHE A 139 5.66 -11.28 -7.85
N PRO A 140 6.42 -11.86 -6.89
CA PRO A 140 7.05 -11.08 -5.81
C PRO A 140 8.09 -10.06 -6.31
N PHE A 141 8.50 -10.12 -7.58
CA PHE A 141 9.53 -9.28 -8.19
C PHE A 141 9.02 -8.20 -9.15
N LEU A 142 7.71 -7.97 -9.26
CA LEU A 142 7.18 -6.97 -10.21
C LEU A 142 7.64 -5.55 -9.81
N LYS A 143 8.73 -5.08 -10.44
CA LYS A 143 9.22 -3.71 -10.31
C LYS A 143 8.53 -2.83 -11.35
N ILE A 144 7.72 -1.88 -10.89
CA ILE A 144 7.27 -0.77 -11.74
C ILE A 144 8.50 0.08 -12.06
N PHE A 145 8.99 0.02 -13.30
CA PHE A 145 10.12 0.80 -13.76
C PHE A 145 9.63 2.18 -14.21
N ASN A 146 10.03 3.24 -13.51
CA ASN A 146 9.76 4.62 -13.91
C ASN A 146 11.03 5.19 -14.59
N PRO A 147 11.03 5.44 -15.90
CA PRO A 147 12.21 5.89 -16.63
C PRO A 147 12.67 7.33 -16.27
N GLY A 148 11.95 8.06 -15.41
CA GLY A 148 12.27 9.44 -15.01
C GLY A 148 13.19 9.63 -13.79
N ARG A 149 13.61 8.56 -13.09
CA ARG A 149 14.51 8.65 -11.92
C ARG A 149 15.68 7.69 -12.04
N PHE A 150 16.77 8.17 -12.64
CA PHE A 150 18.08 7.53 -12.47
C PHE A 150 18.58 7.79 -11.04
N VAL A 151 18.56 6.75 -10.20
CA VAL A 151 19.47 6.66 -9.05
C VAL A 151 20.46 5.56 -9.38
N SER A 152 21.66 5.97 -9.76
CA SER A 152 22.81 5.09 -9.97
C SER A 152 23.42 4.72 -8.62
N SER A 153 23.51 3.42 -8.32
CA SER A 153 24.77 2.77 -7.91
C SER A 153 24.58 1.25 -7.73
N THR A 154 25.13 0.52 -8.70
CA THR A 154 25.81 -0.81 -8.72
C THR A 154 26.13 -1.39 -7.33
N THR A 155 26.00 -2.70 -7.03
CA THR A 155 26.74 -3.81 -7.66
C THR A 155 26.12 -5.16 -7.25
N LEU A 156 25.75 -6.01 -8.20
CA LEU A 156 25.57 -7.45 -7.97
C LEU A 156 26.77 -8.14 -8.62
N SER A 157 27.63 -8.71 -7.77
CA SER A 157 28.73 -9.58 -8.16
C SER A 157 28.17 -10.80 -8.89
N VAL A 158 28.63 -11.03 -10.10
CA VAL A 158 28.43 -12.27 -10.85
C VAL A 158 29.21 -13.37 -10.13
N GLY A 159 28.50 -14.35 -9.57
CA GLY A 159 29.07 -15.62 -9.13
C GLY A 159 28.85 -16.65 -10.24
N ASN A 160 29.95 -17.20 -10.75
CA ASN A 160 29.99 -18.22 -11.80
C ASN A 160 29.63 -19.63 -11.28
N PHE A 161 29.12 -20.42 -12.22
CA PHE A 161 28.80 -21.87 -12.24
C PHE A 161 27.43 -22.29 -11.71
#